data_AF-A0A2G6QZH6-F1
#
_entry.id   AF-A0A2G6QZH6-F1
#
_cell.length_a   1.000
_cell.length_b   1.000
_cell.length_c   1.000
_cell.angle_alpha   90.00
_cell.angle_beta   90.00
_cell.angle_gamma   90.00
#
_symmetry.space_group_name_H-M   'P 1'
#
loop_
_entity.id
_entity.type
_entity.pdbx_description
1 polymer ?
#
loop_
_entity_poly.entity_id
_entity_poly.type
_entity_poly.pdbx_seq_one_letter_code
_entity_poly.pdbx_strand_id
1 'polypeptide(L)'
;MMTNVLAGYDLDRVDGRLAAVREAAGLLSSIRDGSLVAGYLRELASMIGMDIEDVRRELKNVSRSTRVVATTAGNPPTKPQDDGLPWPDPDDRALEVERGTLKLMLQFPTLFDTAWNGVIATDFRHPGYRQVFSTLSAISYGSGWLAAVNQAAQSDIERQLMVSLTVEPLWREPDENYALAYTTRLQLVRVAGEISELKSKLQRTNPITAEAEYRTMFEQLLTLEKHRKELQLLSLGEEL
;
A
#
# COMPACT_ATOMS: atom_id res chain seq x y z
N MET A 1 1.01 -29.73 14.48
CA MET A 1 -0.22 -29.87 13.65
C MET A 1 0.08 -30.30 12.22
N MET A 2 1.11 -29.76 11.56
CA MET A 2 1.50 -30.16 10.18
C MET A 2 1.77 -31.66 9.98
N THR A 3 2.35 -32.34 10.97
CA THR A 3 2.72 -33.76 10.87
C THR A 3 1.52 -34.70 10.65
N ASN A 4 0.32 -34.31 11.09
CA ASN A 4 -0.89 -35.14 10.96
C ASN A 4 -1.52 -35.04 9.56
N VAL A 5 -1.27 -33.95 8.83
CA VAL A 5 -1.75 -33.71 7.45
C VAL A 5 -0.90 -34.47 6.43
N LEU A 6 0.38 -34.65 6.72
CA LEU A 6 1.34 -35.33 5.84
C LEU A 6 1.26 -36.86 5.92
N ALA A 7 0.65 -37.43 6.97
CA ALA A 7 0.61 -38.87 7.21
C ALA A 7 -0.28 -39.67 6.24
N GLY A 8 -1.18 -38.99 5.50
CA GLY A 8 -2.09 -39.61 4.54
C GLY A 8 -1.60 -39.67 3.09
N TYR A 9 -0.40 -39.13 2.79
CA TYR A 9 0.10 -38.98 1.42
C TYR A 9 1.39 -39.76 1.16
N ASP A 10 1.46 -40.38 -0.01
CA ASP A 10 2.68 -41.03 -0.51
C ASP A 10 3.66 -39.96 -1.03
N LEU A 11 4.62 -39.58 -0.20
CA LEU A 11 5.60 -38.53 -0.46
C LEU A 11 6.74 -38.98 -1.40
N ASP A 12 6.81 -40.27 -1.77
CA ASP A 12 7.77 -40.78 -2.76
C ASP A 12 7.31 -40.50 -4.20
N ARG A 13 6.02 -40.24 -4.41
CA ARG A 13 5.45 -39.84 -5.71
C ARG A 13 5.29 -38.32 -5.85
N VAL A 14 5.58 -37.82 -7.05
CA VAL A 14 5.41 -36.39 -7.41
C VAL A 14 3.96 -35.92 -7.20
N ASP A 15 2.97 -36.72 -7.56
CA ASP A 15 1.55 -36.39 -7.37
C ASP A 15 1.15 -36.33 -5.87
N GLY A 16 1.71 -37.22 -5.05
CA GLY A 16 1.42 -37.27 -3.61
C GLY A 16 2.04 -36.09 -2.85
N ARG A 17 3.26 -35.68 -3.25
CA ARG A 17 3.89 -34.45 -2.75
C ARG A 17 3.08 -33.20 -3.10
N LEU A 18 2.58 -33.11 -4.33
CA LEU A 18 1.74 -31.98 -4.75
C LEU A 18 0.38 -31.94 -4.02
N ALA A 19 -0.25 -33.09 -3.80
CA ALA A 19 -1.50 -33.18 -3.05
C ALA A 19 -1.33 -32.76 -1.58
N ALA A 20 -0.25 -33.21 -0.93
CA ALA A 20 0.10 -32.81 0.44
C ALA A 20 0.34 -31.30 0.58
N VAL A 21 1.06 -30.69 -0.40
CA VAL A 21 1.29 -29.24 -0.44
C VAL A 21 -0.02 -28.47 -0.59
N ARG A 22 -0.95 -28.93 -1.42
CA ARG A 22 -2.26 -28.27 -1.62
C ARG A 22 -3.14 -28.27 -0.39
N GLU A 23 -3.16 -29.38 0.36
CA GLU A 23 -3.94 -29.47 1.59
C GLU A 23 -3.35 -28.57 2.69
N ALA A 24 -2.03 -28.59 2.86
CA ALA A 24 -1.34 -27.71 3.79
C ALA A 24 -1.48 -26.23 3.40
N ALA A 25 -1.47 -25.91 2.10
CA ALA A 25 -1.72 -24.57 1.57
C ALA A 25 -3.10 -24.03 1.96
N GLY A 26 -4.13 -24.87 1.98
CA GLY A 26 -5.46 -24.48 2.44
C GLY A 26 -5.48 -24.04 3.90
N LEU A 27 -4.79 -24.77 4.78
CA LEU A 27 -4.68 -24.44 6.21
C LEU A 27 -3.84 -23.17 6.45
N LEU A 28 -2.72 -23.03 5.71
CA LEU A 28 -1.84 -21.86 5.78
C LEU A 28 -2.47 -20.60 5.18
N SER A 29 -3.40 -20.74 4.23
CA SER A 29 -4.09 -19.60 3.62
C SER A 29 -4.97 -18.80 4.60
N SER A 30 -5.33 -19.40 5.74
CA SER A 30 -6.05 -18.72 6.81
C SER A 30 -5.14 -17.89 7.74
N ILE A 31 -3.81 -18.04 7.62
CA ILE A 31 -2.83 -17.35 8.45
C ILE A 31 -2.48 -16.01 7.79
N ARG A 32 -2.72 -14.89 8.50
CA ARG A 32 -2.55 -13.53 7.99
C ARG A 32 -1.11 -12.98 8.11
N ASP A 33 -0.26 -13.62 8.92
CA ASP A 33 1.12 -13.19 9.19
C ASP A 33 2.12 -13.84 8.21
N GLY A 34 2.72 -13.01 7.35
CA GLY A 34 3.68 -13.46 6.33
C GLY A 34 4.98 -14.03 6.89
N SER A 35 5.40 -13.62 8.09
CA SER A 35 6.62 -14.12 8.74
C SER A 35 6.41 -15.53 9.30
N LEU A 36 5.24 -15.79 9.88
CA LEU A 36 4.83 -17.13 10.31
C LEU A 36 4.65 -18.05 9.11
N VAL A 37 4.01 -17.58 8.04
CA VAL A 37 3.84 -18.34 6.79
C VAL A 37 5.20 -18.69 6.17
N ALA A 38 6.17 -17.78 6.18
CA ALA A 38 7.52 -18.04 5.68
C ALA A 38 8.27 -19.10 6.52
N GLY A 39 8.08 -19.10 7.85
CA GLY A 39 8.61 -20.15 8.73
C GLY A 39 8.00 -21.52 8.42
N TYR A 40 6.68 -21.60 8.30
CA TYR A 40 5.98 -22.84 7.98
C TYR A 40 6.27 -23.38 6.58
N LEU A 41 6.51 -22.50 5.60
CA LEU A 41 6.93 -22.90 4.25
C LEU A 41 8.29 -23.60 4.26
N ARG A 42 9.24 -23.09 5.05
CA ARG A 42 10.57 -23.68 5.20
C ARG A 42 10.50 -25.05 5.88
N GLU A 43 9.67 -25.17 6.91
CA GLU A 43 9.41 -26.42 7.62
C GLU A 43 8.75 -27.46 6.67
N LEU A 44 7.76 -27.04 5.90
CA LEU A 44 7.03 -27.89 4.95
C LEU A 44 7.90 -28.37 3.78
N ALA A 45 8.72 -27.48 3.21
CA ALA A 45 9.68 -27.83 2.17
C ALA A 45 10.70 -28.88 2.68
N SER A 46 11.17 -28.73 3.92
CA SER A 46 12.08 -29.68 4.56
C SER A 46 11.44 -31.05 4.84
N MET A 47 10.15 -31.10 5.18
CA MET A 47 9.44 -32.36 5.46
C MET A 47 9.06 -33.14 4.19
N ILE A 48 8.79 -32.45 3.08
CA ILE A 48 8.33 -33.05 1.82
C ILE A 48 9.51 -33.30 0.86
N GLY A 49 10.69 -32.74 1.14
CA GLY A 49 11.87 -32.87 0.30
C GLY A 49 11.72 -32.13 -1.04
N MET A 50 10.98 -31.02 -1.04
CA MET A 50 10.75 -30.16 -2.20
C MET A 50 11.51 -28.85 -2.09
N ASP A 51 11.79 -28.24 -3.23
CA ASP A 51 12.35 -26.89 -3.26
C ASP A 51 11.35 -25.86 -2.70
N ILE A 52 11.87 -24.91 -1.92
CA ILE A 52 11.06 -23.91 -1.22
C ILE A 52 10.32 -22.98 -2.19
N GLU A 53 10.87 -22.70 -3.37
CA GLU A 53 10.23 -21.87 -4.39
C GLU A 53 9.13 -22.62 -5.13
N ASP A 54 9.27 -23.94 -5.29
CA ASP A 54 8.21 -24.80 -5.83
C ASP A 54 6.99 -24.85 -4.91
N VAL A 55 7.21 -24.99 -3.60
CA VAL A 55 6.14 -24.95 -2.59
C VAL A 55 5.48 -23.57 -2.54
N ARG A 56 6.27 -22.49 -2.60
CA ARG A 56 5.77 -21.11 -2.61
C ARG A 56 4.92 -20.80 -3.85
N ARG A 57 5.31 -21.31 -5.02
CA ARG A 57 4.55 -21.17 -6.27
C ARG A 57 3.20 -21.90 -6.17
N GLU A 58 3.20 -23.12 -5.64
CA GLU A 58 1.97 -23.89 -5.49
C GLU A 58 1.01 -23.24 -4.47
N LEU A 59 1.52 -22.69 -3.37
CA LEU A 59 0.72 -21.92 -2.41
C LEU A 59 0.03 -20.71 -3.07
N LYS A 60 0.76 -19.95 -3.91
CA LYS A 60 0.18 -18.82 -4.68
C LYS A 60 -0.90 -19.27 -5.67
N ASN A 61 -0.72 -20.42 -6.29
CA ASN A 61 -1.70 -21.00 -7.23
C ASN A 61 -2.98 -21.43 -6.50
N VAL A 62 -2.87 -22.04 -5.32
CA VAL A 62 -4.01 -22.43 -4.48
C VAL A 62 -4.77 -21.21 -3.96
N SER A 63 -4.08 -20.18 -3.44
CA SER A 63 -4.76 -18.94 -3.00
C SER A 63 -5.50 -18.24 -4.13
N ARG A 64 -5.00 -18.32 -5.37
CA ARG A 64 -5.71 -17.82 -6.57
C ARG A 64 -6.90 -18.72 -6.94
N SER A 65 -6.73 -20.04 -6.89
CA SER A 65 -7.80 -21.00 -7.20
C SER A 65 -8.96 -20.94 -6.20
N THR A 66 -8.69 -20.80 -4.90
CA THR A 66 -9.73 -20.61 -3.87
C THR A 66 -10.52 -19.32 -4.08
N ARG A 67 -9.88 -18.28 -4.64
CA ARG A 67 -10.53 -17.02 -5.03
C ARG A 67 -11.41 -17.15 -6.28
N VAL A 68 -11.07 -18.06 -7.18
CA VAL A 68 -11.80 -18.30 -8.45
C VAL A 68 -12.96 -19.29 -8.27
N VAL A 69 -12.85 -20.25 -7.35
CA VAL A 69 -13.94 -21.20 -7.07
C VAL A 69 -15.05 -20.58 -6.19
N ALA A 70 -14.72 -19.57 -5.36
CA ALA A 70 -15.67 -18.88 -4.51
C ALA A 70 -16.69 -17.97 -5.25
N THR A 71 -16.53 -17.76 -6.57
CA THR A 71 -17.46 -16.93 -7.36
C THR A 71 -18.60 -17.71 -8.04
N THR A 72 -18.63 -19.05 -7.95
CA THR A 72 -19.58 -19.88 -8.73
C THR A 72 -20.47 -20.83 -7.96
N ALA A 73 -20.42 -20.92 -6.62
CA ALA A 73 -21.39 -21.72 -5.88
C ALA A 73 -21.65 -21.23 -4.45
N GLY A 74 -22.92 -20.93 -4.16
CA GLY A 74 -23.55 -21.16 -2.85
C GLY A 74 -23.12 -20.25 -1.70
N ASN A 75 -24.02 -19.34 -1.33
CA ASN A 75 -24.03 -18.49 -0.14
C ASN A 75 -23.32 -19.09 1.11
N PRO A 76 -22.19 -18.52 1.60
CA PRO A 76 -21.67 -18.80 2.93
C PRO A 76 -22.20 -17.79 3.97
N PRO A 77 -22.15 -18.13 5.27
CA PRO A 77 -22.66 -17.27 6.34
C PRO A 77 -21.95 -15.92 6.32
N THR A 78 -22.70 -14.86 6.59
CA THR A 78 -22.26 -13.48 6.71
C THR A 78 -21.04 -13.39 7.63
N LYS A 79 -19.84 -13.47 7.06
CA LYS A 79 -18.62 -12.97 7.72
C LYS A 79 -18.84 -11.46 7.92
N PRO A 80 -18.41 -10.88 9.05
CA PRO A 80 -18.42 -9.44 9.21
C PRO A 80 -17.78 -8.82 7.97
N GLN A 81 -18.44 -7.82 7.39
CA GLN A 81 -17.93 -7.08 6.24
C GLN A 81 -16.46 -6.74 6.52
N ASP A 82 -15.58 -7.36 5.75
CA ASP A 82 -14.19 -6.94 5.68
C ASP A 82 -14.28 -5.58 4.99
N ASP A 83 -14.34 -4.49 5.78
CA ASP A 83 -14.21 -3.09 5.33
C ASP A 83 -12.77 -2.84 4.84
N GLY A 84 -12.28 -3.79 4.04
CA GLY A 84 -10.87 -4.11 3.89
C GLY A 84 -10.18 -3.03 3.09
N LEU A 85 -9.74 -1.99 3.78
CA LEU A 85 -8.63 -1.15 3.37
C LEU A 85 -7.56 -2.10 2.80
N PRO A 86 -7.25 -2.04 1.49
CA PRO A 86 -6.27 -2.95 0.92
C PRO A 86 -4.96 -2.75 1.67
N TRP A 87 -4.27 -3.84 2.02
CA TRP A 87 -2.98 -3.74 2.68
C TRP A 87 -1.92 -3.35 1.65
N PRO A 88 -1.14 -2.28 1.87
CA PRO A 88 -0.11 -1.87 0.93
C PRO A 88 1.05 -2.87 0.94
N ASP A 89 1.56 -3.22 -0.24
CA ASP A 89 2.77 -4.03 -0.36
C ASP A 89 4.00 -3.18 0.00
N PRO A 90 4.79 -3.54 1.02
CA PRO A 90 5.99 -2.80 1.40
C PRO A 90 7.06 -2.73 0.30
N ASP A 91 7.10 -3.70 -0.61
CA ASP A 91 8.10 -3.79 -1.66
C ASP A 91 7.67 -3.08 -2.97
N ASP A 92 6.47 -2.48 -2.98
CA ASP A 92 5.99 -1.73 -4.14
C ASP A 92 6.69 -0.36 -4.25
N ARG A 93 7.58 -0.25 -5.23
CA ARG A 93 8.28 0.99 -5.58
C ARG A 93 7.36 2.17 -5.86
N ALA A 94 6.17 1.92 -6.40
CA ALA A 94 5.22 3.00 -6.65
C ALA A 94 4.74 3.64 -5.33
N LEU A 95 4.75 2.89 -4.23
CA LEU A 95 4.27 3.31 -2.92
C LEU A 95 5.38 3.81 -1.98
N GLU A 96 6.65 3.68 -2.35
CA GLU A 96 7.80 4.08 -1.53
C GLU A 96 7.71 5.53 -1.04
N VAL A 97 7.32 6.45 -1.93
CA VAL A 97 7.18 7.88 -1.58
C VAL A 97 6.02 8.08 -0.61
N GLU A 98 4.85 7.51 -0.87
CA GLU A 98 3.67 7.60 0.00
C GLU A 98 3.98 7.04 1.40
N ARG A 99 4.60 5.87 1.44
CA ARG A 99 5.01 5.17 2.66
C ARG A 99 6.06 5.96 3.43
N GLY A 100 7.09 6.46 2.75
CA GLY A 100 8.15 7.27 3.34
C GLY A 100 7.64 8.57 3.94
N THR A 101 6.75 9.27 3.23
CA THR A 101 6.11 10.50 3.75
C THR A 101 5.33 10.22 5.04
N LEU A 102 4.52 9.16 5.08
CA LEU A 102 3.78 8.82 6.30
C LEU A 102 4.67 8.41 7.47
N LYS A 103 5.78 7.70 7.21
CA LYS A 103 6.76 7.38 8.25
C LYS A 103 7.34 8.65 8.86
N LEU A 104 7.72 9.62 8.02
CA LEU A 104 8.25 10.90 8.47
C LEU A 104 7.21 11.68 9.28
N MET A 105 5.96 11.76 8.80
CA MET A 105 4.88 12.46 9.52
C MET A 105 4.54 11.81 10.87
N LEU A 106 4.57 10.48 10.95
CA LEU A 106 4.27 9.76 12.19
C LEU A 106 5.44 9.82 13.18
N GLN A 107 6.66 9.57 12.72
CA GLN A 107 7.84 9.44 13.58
C GLN A 107 8.50 10.80 13.91
N PHE A 108 8.46 11.76 12.98
CA PHE A 108 9.13 13.06 13.07
C PHE A 108 8.21 14.22 12.64
N PRO A 109 7.04 14.41 13.29
CA PRO A 109 6.05 15.42 12.89
C PRO A 109 6.58 16.87 12.95
N THR A 110 7.62 17.14 13.74
CA THR A 110 8.21 18.47 13.87
C THR A 110 9.05 18.91 12.68
N LEU A 111 9.34 18.02 11.72
CA LEU A 111 10.06 18.34 10.48
C LEU A 111 9.17 18.99 9.41
N PHE A 112 7.87 19.12 9.70
CA PHE A 112 6.87 19.66 8.79
C PHE A 112 6.36 20.99 9.33
N ASP A 113 5.91 21.85 8.41
CA ASP A 113 5.11 23.01 8.80
C ASP A 113 3.72 22.59 9.32
N THR A 114 2.95 23.57 9.80
CA THR A 114 1.59 23.34 10.34
C THR A 114 0.58 22.86 9.28
N ALA A 115 0.93 22.96 8.01
CA ALA A 115 0.14 22.52 6.86
C ALA A 115 0.72 21.25 6.21
N TRP A 116 1.59 20.50 6.91
CA TRP A 116 2.22 19.29 6.41
C TRP A 116 2.98 19.49 5.08
N ASN A 117 3.62 20.65 4.92
CA ASN A 117 4.28 21.13 3.70
C ASN A 117 3.35 21.12 2.47
N GLY A 118 2.05 21.37 2.68
CA GLY A 118 1.03 21.41 1.64
C GLY A 118 0.48 20.05 1.19
N VAL A 119 0.83 18.96 1.89
CA VAL A 119 0.28 17.63 1.58
C VAL A 119 -1.21 17.56 1.90
N ILE A 120 -1.96 16.92 1.01
CA ILE A 120 -3.40 16.66 1.13
C ILE A 120 -3.71 15.18 0.94
N ALA A 121 -4.89 14.73 1.40
CA ALA A 121 -5.27 13.32 1.33
C ALA A 121 -5.26 12.74 -0.10
N THR A 122 -5.59 13.54 -1.11
CA THR A 122 -5.60 13.12 -2.51
C THR A 122 -4.20 12.95 -3.11
N ASP A 123 -3.14 13.37 -2.42
CA ASP A 123 -1.77 13.05 -2.81
C ASP A 123 -1.46 11.54 -2.67
N PHE A 124 -2.13 10.87 -1.73
CA PHE A 124 -2.00 9.44 -1.51
C PHE A 124 -2.92 8.68 -2.47
N ARG A 125 -2.34 7.88 -3.36
CA ARG A 125 -3.09 7.03 -4.29
C ARG A 125 -3.59 5.78 -3.60
N HIS A 126 -2.79 5.23 -2.69
CA HIS A 126 -3.20 4.06 -1.93
C HIS A 126 -4.25 4.44 -0.89
N PRO A 127 -5.45 3.83 -0.91
CA PRO A 127 -6.54 4.23 -0.01
C PRO A 127 -6.18 4.02 1.47
N GLY A 128 -5.33 3.04 1.78
CA GLY A 128 -4.84 2.85 3.15
C GLY A 128 -3.96 3.97 3.65
N TYR A 129 -3.09 4.51 2.81
CA TYR A 129 -2.23 5.65 3.19
C TYR A 129 -3.01 6.96 3.23
N ARG A 130 -3.97 7.12 2.32
CA ARG A 130 -4.92 8.25 2.35
C ARG A 130 -5.70 8.29 3.66
N GLN A 131 -6.18 7.15 4.12
CA GLN A 131 -6.92 7.05 5.37
C GLN A 131 -6.02 7.43 6.56
N VAL A 132 -4.81 6.86 6.64
CA VAL A 132 -3.84 7.18 7.69
C VAL A 132 -3.52 8.68 7.73
N PHE A 133 -3.29 9.30 6.57
CA PHE A 133 -3.07 10.74 6.46
C PHE A 133 -4.29 11.56 6.93
N SER A 134 -5.50 11.17 6.52
CA SER A 134 -6.72 11.87 6.93
C SER A 134 -6.92 11.84 8.44
N THR A 135 -6.55 10.73 9.10
CA THR A 135 -6.62 10.60 10.55
C THR A 135 -5.53 11.42 11.25
N LEU A 136 -4.27 11.33 10.81
CA LEU A 136 -3.16 12.05 11.48
C LEU A 136 -3.27 13.57 11.30
N SER A 137 -3.68 14.04 10.11
CA SER A 137 -3.75 15.48 9.82
C SER A 137 -4.85 16.21 10.58
N ALA A 138 -5.84 15.48 11.12
CA ALA A 138 -6.88 16.01 11.97
C ALA A 138 -6.44 16.23 13.43
N ILE A 139 -5.25 15.78 13.80
CA ILE A 139 -4.76 15.79 15.18
C ILE A 139 -3.64 16.83 15.30
N SER A 140 -3.74 17.69 16.30
CA SER A 140 -2.66 18.63 16.63
C SER A 140 -1.49 17.89 17.28
N TYR A 141 -0.27 18.21 16.84
CA TYR A 141 0.94 17.69 17.47
C TYR A 141 1.05 18.13 18.94
N GLY A 142 1.48 17.20 19.81
CA GLY A 142 1.60 17.42 21.24
C GLY A 142 2.13 16.20 22.00
N SER A 143 2.11 16.27 23.33
CA SER A 143 2.51 15.15 24.18
C SER A 143 1.63 13.93 23.90
N GLY A 144 2.26 12.76 23.69
CA GLY A 144 1.53 11.53 23.35
C GLY A 144 0.99 11.50 21.92
N TRP A 145 1.54 12.29 20.99
CA TRP A 145 1.21 12.30 19.55
C TRP A 145 0.83 10.93 18.98
N LEU A 146 1.75 9.96 19.03
CA LEU A 146 1.52 8.62 18.48
C LEU A 146 0.34 7.89 19.14
N ALA A 147 0.13 8.09 20.44
CA ALA A 147 -1.00 7.48 21.15
C ALA A 147 -2.33 8.13 20.73
N ALA A 148 -2.36 9.44 20.55
CA ALA A 148 -3.54 10.17 20.07
C ALA A 148 -3.90 9.74 18.63
N VAL A 149 -2.91 9.66 17.73
CA VAL A 149 -3.11 9.21 16.34
C VAL A 149 -3.64 7.77 16.29
N ASN A 150 -3.05 6.85 17.06
CA ASN A 150 -3.52 5.46 17.11
C ASN A 150 -4.93 5.29 17.71
N GLN A 151 -5.32 6.16 18.65
CA GLN A 151 -6.67 6.16 19.24
C GLN A 151 -7.72 6.69 18.26
N ALA A 152 -7.34 7.58 17.35
CA ALA A 152 -8.24 8.12 16.34
C ALA A 152 -8.45 7.21 15.12
N ALA A 153 -7.67 6.12 15.00
CA ALA A 153 -7.84 5.14 13.92
C ALA A 153 -9.25 4.56 13.91
N GLN A 154 -9.88 4.56 12.73
CA GLN A 154 -11.28 4.18 12.53
C GLN A 154 -11.46 2.66 12.40
N SER A 155 -10.38 1.93 12.15
CA SER A 155 -10.38 0.46 12.02
C SER A 155 -9.11 -0.15 12.60
N ASP A 156 -9.17 -1.44 12.93
CA ASP A 156 -7.99 -2.20 13.40
C ASP A 156 -6.93 -2.34 12.31
N ILE A 157 -7.34 -2.43 11.03
CA ILE A 157 -6.44 -2.50 9.88
C ILE A 157 -5.65 -1.19 9.74
N GLU A 158 -6.33 -0.05 9.85
CA GLU A 158 -5.69 1.27 9.84
C GLU A 158 -4.70 1.41 11.00
N ARG A 159 -5.09 1.02 12.22
CA ARG A 159 -4.22 1.05 13.39
C ARG A 159 -2.98 0.18 13.19
N GLN A 160 -3.15 -1.04 12.65
CA GLN A 160 -2.04 -1.93 12.35
C GLN A 160 -1.10 -1.32 11.31
N LEU A 161 -1.64 -0.65 10.28
CA LEU A 161 -0.86 0.06 9.28
C LEU A 161 -0.05 1.21 9.91
N MET A 162 -0.66 2.05 10.74
CA MET A 162 0.04 3.13 11.46
C MET A 162 1.17 2.61 12.34
N VAL A 163 0.93 1.53 13.10
CA VAL A 163 1.95 0.90 13.94
C VAL A 163 3.12 0.39 13.08
N SER A 164 2.83 -0.28 11.96
CA SER A 164 3.86 -0.78 11.05
C SER A 164 4.73 0.34 10.47
N LEU A 165 4.14 1.49 10.14
CA LEU A 165 4.85 2.67 9.64
C LEU A 165 5.69 3.34 10.73
N THR A 166 5.26 3.29 11.99
CA THR A 166 5.97 3.92 13.11
C THR A 166 7.27 3.17 13.46
N VAL A 167 7.31 1.85 13.28
CA VAL A 167 8.46 1.02 13.66
C VAL A 167 9.45 0.77 12.51
N GLU A 168 9.08 1.12 11.27
CA GLU A 168 9.97 0.85 10.15
C GLU A 168 11.14 1.85 10.10
N PRO A 169 12.40 1.37 9.98
CA PRO A 169 13.58 2.23 9.94
C PRO A 169 13.59 3.16 8.73
N LEU A 170 14.13 4.36 8.92
CA LEU A 170 14.49 5.28 7.83
C LEU A 170 15.91 4.99 7.34
N TRP A 171 16.19 5.30 6.08
CA TRP A 171 17.50 5.05 5.47
C TRP A 171 18.60 5.96 6.02
N ARG A 172 18.24 7.16 6.47
CA ARG A 172 19.12 8.13 7.11
C ARG A 172 18.38 8.85 8.23
N GLU A 173 19.14 9.57 9.05
CA GLU A 173 18.58 10.51 10.01
C GLU A 173 17.80 11.60 9.26
N PRO A 174 16.50 11.79 9.55
CA PRO A 174 15.68 12.73 8.80
C PRO A 174 15.89 14.16 9.29
N ASP A 175 15.94 15.08 8.35
CA ASP A 175 15.92 16.53 8.57
C ASP A 175 14.75 17.18 7.82
N GLU A 176 14.59 18.49 7.98
CA GLU A 176 13.51 19.25 7.33
C GLU A 176 13.58 19.17 5.79
N ASN A 177 14.79 19.17 5.23
CA ASN A 177 15.00 19.07 3.79
C ASN A 177 14.57 17.69 3.26
N TYR A 178 14.93 16.61 3.98
CA TYR A 178 14.50 15.26 3.67
C TYR A 178 12.98 15.12 3.71
N ALA A 179 12.32 15.70 4.72
CA ALA A 179 10.86 15.74 4.81
C ALA A 179 10.25 16.50 3.63
N LEU A 180 10.80 17.68 3.29
CA LEU A 180 10.37 18.50 2.17
C LEU A 180 10.51 17.77 0.83
N ALA A 181 11.59 17.01 0.63
CA ALA A 181 11.78 16.24 -0.59
C ALA A 181 10.73 15.15 -0.76
N TYR A 182 10.38 14.43 0.31
CA TYR A 182 9.32 13.42 0.29
C TYR A 182 7.95 14.04 -0.01
N THR A 183 7.59 15.15 0.63
CA THR A 183 6.30 15.82 0.37
C THR A 183 6.24 16.41 -1.03
N THR A 184 7.34 16.98 -1.53
CA THR A 184 7.45 17.53 -2.88
C THR A 184 7.30 16.43 -3.94
N ARG A 185 8.00 15.30 -3.77
CA ARG A 185 7.86 14.14 -4.68
C ARG A 185 6.45 13.58 -4.68
N LEU A 186 5.84 13.50 -3.51
CA LEU A 186 4.47 13.02 -3.35
C LEU A 186 3.48 13.92 -4.12
N GLN A 187 3.56 15.24 -3.94
CA GLN A 187 2.72 16.21 -4.66
C GLN A 187 2.97 16.19 -6.17
N LEU A 188 4.23 16.03 -6.60
CA LEU A 188 4.58 15.93 -8.03
C LEU A 188 3.89 14.75 -8.72
N VAL A 189 3.77 13.60 -8.05
CA VAL A 189 3.08 12.43 -8.59
C VAL A 189 1.60 12.74 -8.84
N ARG A 190 0.90 13.36 -7.87
CA ARG A 190 -0.50 13.77 -8.03
C ARG A 190 -0.66 14.77 -9.17
N VAL A 191 0.12 15.85 -9.15
CA VAL A 191 0.03 16.94 -10.15
C VAL A 191 0.30 16.42 -11.56
N ALA A 192 1.28 15.52 -11.72
CA ALA A 192 1.56 14.90 -13.02
C ALA A 192 0.38 14.06 -13.53
N GLY A 193 -0.30 13.33 -12.63
CA GLY A 193 -1.54 12.60 -12.95
C GLY A 193 -2.66 13.52 -13.41
N GLU A 194 -2.96 14.58 -12.65
CA GLU A 194 -4.02 15.56 -12.96
C GLU A 194 -3.76 16.26 -14.31
N ILE A 195 -2.51 16.64 -14.59
CA ILE A 195 -2.10 17.20 -15.88
C ILE A 195 -2.35 16.21 -17.02
N SER A 196 -2.01 14.93 -16.83
CA SER A 196 -2.22 13.89 -17.86
C SER A 196 -3.71 13.71 -18.16
N GLU A 197 -4.54 13.65 -17.12
CA GLU A 197 -6.00 13.54 -17.24
C GLU A 197 -6.61 14.75 -17.95
N LEU A 198 -6.23 15.97 -17.58
CA LEU A 198 -6.72 17.19 -18.22
C LEU A 198 -6.30 17.27 -19.69
N LYS A 199 -5.04 16.94 -20.01
CA LYS A 199 -4.58 16.88 -21.40
C LYS A 199 -5.38 15.86 -22.21
N SER A 200 -5.64 14.67 -21.65
CA SER A 200 -6.46 13.66 -22.33
C SER A 200 -7.91 14.10 -22.53
N LYS A 201 -8.49 14.85 -21.59
CA LYS A 201 -9.85 15.42 -21.74
C LYS A 201 -9.86 16.51 -22.83
N LEU A 202 -8.94 17.46 -22.77
CA LEU A 202 -8.78 18.54 -23.76
C LEU A 202 -8.61 18.01 -25.19
N GLN A 203 -7.85 16.93 -25.39
CA GLN A 203 -7.68 16.30 -26.71
C GLN A 203 -8.97 15.72 -27.30
N ARG A 204 -9.94 15.37 -26.45
CA ARG A 204 -11.23 14.76 -26.86
C ARG A 204 -12.34 15.80 -26.97
N THR A 205 -12.20 16.94 -26.32
CA THR A 205 -13.17 18.03 -26.36
C THR A 205 -13.00 18.86 -27.62
N ASN A 206 -14.08 19.02 -28.40
CA ASN A 206 -14.04 19.86 -29.59
C ASN A 206 -14.04 21.35 -29.16
N PRO A 207 -12.99 22.12 -29.51
CA PRO A 207 -12.83 23.50 -29.07
C PRO A 207 -13.86 24.48 -29.66
N ILE A 208 -14.61 24.07 -30.69
CA ILE A 208 -15.61 24.91 -31.37
C ILE A 208 -16.99 24.77 -30.72
N THR A 209 -17.40 23.55 -30.38
CA THR A 209 -18.73 23.28 -29.81
C THR A 209 -18.78 23.41 -28.30
N ALA A 210 -17.64 23.27 -27.62
CA ALA A 210 -17.52 23.30 -26.16
C ALA A 210 -16.44 24.31 -25.71
N GLU A 211 -16.46 25.51 -26.29
CA GLU A 211 -15.44 26.56 -26.08
C GLU A 211 -15.25 26.93 -24.59
N ALA A 212 -16.35 27.13 -23.86
CA ALA A 212 -16.31 27.51 -22.44
C ALA A 212 -15.64 26.42 -21.57
N GLU A 213 -16.02 25.16 -21.78
CA GLU A 213 -15.47 24.01 -21.04
C GLU A 213 -13.99 23.80 -21.36
N TYR A 214 -13.63 23.92 -22.64
CA TYR A 214 -12.24 23.88 -23.10
C TYR A 214 -11.39 24.96 -22.43
N ARG A 215 -11.89 26.21 -22.39
CA ARG A 215 -11.17 27.33 -21.77
C ARG A 215 -10.91 27.07 -20.28
N THR A 216 -11.93 26.63 -19.54
CA THR A 216 -11.79 26.30 -18.10
C THR A 216 -10.76 25.19 -17.87
N MET A 217 -10.82 24.10 -18.64
CA MET A 217 -9.83 23.02 -18.53
C MET A 217 -8.41 23.48 -18.89
N PHE A 218 -8.27 24.37 -19.87
CA PHE A 218 -6.97 24.92 -20.26
C PHE A 218 -6.39 25.86 -19.18
N GLU A 219 -7.21 26.71 -18.57
CA GLU A 219 -6.80 27.57 -17.43
C GLU A 219 -6.33 26.72 -16.22
N GLN A 220 -7.08 25.65 -15.90
CA GLN A 220 -6.67 24.68 -14.87
C GLN A 220 -5.34 24.00 -15.21
N LEU A 221 -5.17 23.58 -16.46
CA LEU A 221 -3.93 22.95 -16.93
C LEU A 221 -2.72 23.88 -16.75
N LEU A 222 -2.84 25.16 -17.12
CA LEU A 222 -1.76 26.14 -16.95
C LEU A 222 -1.40 26.36 -15.47
N THR A 223 -2.40 26.36 -14.60
CA THR A 223 -2.21 26.49 -13.15
C THR A 223 -1.42 25.30 -12.60
N LEU A 224 -1.79 24.08 -12.97
CA LEU A 224 -1.08 22.87 -12.56
C LEU A 224 0.32 22.76 -13.15
N GLU A 225 0.54 23.17 -14.39
CA GLU A 225 1.89 23.19 -15.00
C GLU A 225 2.82 24.19 -14.29
N LYS A 226 2.30 25.36 -13.89
CA LYS A 226 3.05 26.32 -13.07
C LYS A 226 3.41 25.72 -11.72
N HIS A 227 2.45 25.12 -11.02
CA HIS A 227 2.68 24.49 -9.73
C HIS A 227 3.68 23.32 -9.82
N ARG A 228 3.59 22.49 -10.87
CA ARG A 228 4.57 21.43 -11.13
C ARG A 228 5.99 21.99 -11.25
N LYS A 229 6.16 23.11 -11.96
CA LYS A 229 7.47 23.75 -12.12
C LYS A 229 8.03 24.28 -10.80
N GLU A 230 7.18 24.84 -9.95
CA GLU A 230 7.56 25.28 -8.59
C GLU A 230 8.02 24.11 -7.74
N LEU A 231 7.27 23.00 -7.72
CA LEU A 231 7.66 21.78 -7.02
C LEU A 231 8.97 21.17 -7.57
N GLN A 232 9.18 21.19 -8.89
CA GLN A 232 10.43 20.73 -9.48
C GLN A 232 11.64 21.55 -9.03
N LEU A 233 11.49 22.87 -8.91
CA LEU A 233 12.54 23.74 -8.41
C LEU A 233 12.87 23.45 -6.94
N LEU A 234 11.85 23.19 -6.12
CA LEU A 234 12.03 22.78 -4.72
C LEU A 234 12.74 21.42 -4.61
N SER A 235 12.39 20.45 -5.47
CA SER A 235 13.01 19.13 -5.48
C SER A 235 14.47 19.15 -5.96
N LEU A 236 14.85 20.05 -6.88
CA LEU A 236 16.22 20.17 -7.41
C LEU A 236 17.21 20.73 -6.37
N GLY A 237 16.72 21.42 -5.33
CA GLY A 237 17.55 21.89 -4.23
C GLY A 237 18.16 20.79 -3.35
N GLU A 238 17.71 19.54 -3.51
CA GLU A 238 18.18 18.35 -2.76
C GLU A 238 19.14 17.45 -3.55
N GLU A 239 19.27 17.59 -4.87
CA GLU A 239 20.20 16.76 -5.68
C GLU A 239 21.66 17.26 -5.69
N LEU A 240 21.99 18.28 -4.88
CA LEU A 240 23.33 18.89 -4.72
C LEU A 240 23.85 18.78 -3.29
#